data_AF-A0A0K8QJ33-F1
#
_entry.id   AF-A0A0K8QJ33-F1
#
_cell.length_a   1.000
_cell.length_b   1.000
_cell.length_c   1.000
_cell.angle_alpha   90.00
_cell.angle_beta   90.00
_cell.angle_gamma   90.00
#
_symmetry.space_group_name_H-M   'P 1'
#
loop_
_entity.id
_entity.type
_entity.pdbx_description
1 polymer ?
#
loop_
_entity_poly.entity_id
_entity_poly.type
_entity_poly.pdbx_seq_one_letter_code
_entity_poly.pdbx_strand_id
1 'polypeptide(L)'
;MTTETSIPELAAEVIVDAHAIDRHDDESALQAFAWALGPDIDYEQGLREFADAIHGQLTAVARLLDRESAIDLIDAKIELLSEYKLEYPQDYAPDDIAEMHVEIARLGELRDRLAASPVTA
;
A
#
# COMPACT_ATOMS: atom_id res chain seq x y z
N MET A 1 -6.68 -21.97 -2.77
CA MET A 1 -6.00 -20.90 -3.53
C MET A 1 -6.93 -19.70 -3.47
N THR A 2 -6.78 -18.90 -2.42
CA THR A 2 -7.48 -17.62 -2.31
C THR A 2 -6.87 -16.69 -3.33
N THR A 3 -7.64 -16.28 -4.34
CA THR A 3 -7.26 -15.15 -5.19
C THR A 3 -7.03 -13.96 -4.28
N GLU A 4 -5.80 -13.48 -4.18
CA GLU A 4 -5.50 -12.21 -3.52
C GLU A 4 -6.20 -11.11 -4.31
N THR A 5 -7.36 -10.67 -3.82
CA THR A 5 -8.11 -9.57 -4.41
C THR A 5 -7.30 -8.29 -4.26
N SER A 6 -7.03 -7.62 -5.37
CA SER A 6 -6.21 -6.40 -5.37
C SER A 6 -6.89 -5.25 -4.61
N ILE A 7 -6.10 -4.33 -4.05
CA ILE A 7 -6.63 -3.13 -3.36
C ILE A 7 -7.59 -2.31 -4.24
N PRO A 8 -7.29 -2.05 -5.54
CA PRO A 8 -8.24 -1.40 -6.44
C PRO A 8 -9.57 -2.13 -6.58
N GLU A 9 -9.54 -3.47 -6.61
CA GLU A 9 -10.76 -4.27 -6.70
C GLU A 9 -11.59 -4.15 -5.42
N LEU A 10 -10.96 -4.24 -4.24
CA LEU A 10 -11.63 -4.04 -2.95
C LEU A 10 -12.19 -2.62 -2.78
N ALA A 11 -11.46 -1.60 -3.26
CA ALA A 11 -11.94 -0.23 -3.24
C ALA A 11 -13.15 -0.04 -4.17
N ALA A 12 -13.14 -0.69 -5.34
CA ALA A 12 -14.25 -0.63 -6.27
C ALA A 12 -15.50 -1.33 -5.72
N GLU A 13 -15.36 -2.46 -5.01
CA GLU A 13 -16.49 -3.12 -4.32
C GLU A 13 -17.19 -2.16 -3.35
N VAL A 14 -16.43 -1.36 -2.60
CA VAL A 14 -17.02 -0.35 -1.69
C VAL A 14 -17.87 0.67 -2.46
N ILE A 15 -17.42 1.09 -3.64
CA ILE A 15 -18.17 2.06 -4.47
C ILE A 15 -19.38 1.41 -5.13
N VAL A 16 -19.21 0.20 -5.68
CA VAL A 16 -20.29 -0.60 -6.28
C VAL A 16 -21.43 -0.82 -5.29
N ASP A 17 -21.10 -1.22 -4.06
CA ASP A 17 -22.08 -1.41 -2.98
C ASP A 17 -22.74 -0.09 -2.56
N ALA A 18 -21.95 0.98 -2.41
CA ALA A 18 -22.45 2.28 -1.95
C ALA A 18 -23.42 2.94 -2.95
N HIS A 19 -23.17 2.76 -4.24
CA HIS A 19 -24.00 3.30 -5.32
C HIS A 19 -25.01 2.29 -5.88
N ALA A 20 -25.04 1.07 -5.34
CA ALA A 20 -25.87 -0.03 -5.83
C ALA A 20 -25.74 -0.25 -7.35
N ILE A 21 -24.49 -0.22 -7.85
CA ILE A 21 -24.17 -0.42 -9.26
C ILE A 21 -24.50 -1.86 -9.62
N ASP A 22 -25.30 -2.06 -10.68
CA ASP A 22 -25.62 -3.39 -11.17
C ASP A 22 -24.37 -3.99 -11.84
N ARG A 23 -23.90 -5.12 -11.31
CA ARG A 23 -22.69 -5.80 -11.79
C ARG A 23 -23.06 -7.09 -12.49
N HIS A 24 -22.56 -7.29 -13.69
CA HIS A 24 -22.74 -8.55 -14.41
C HIS A 24 -21.91 -9.69 -13.79
N ASP A 25 -22.39 -10.94 -13.89
CA ASP A 25 -21.81 -12.10 -13.19
C ASP A 25 -20.34 -12.39 -13.54
N ASP A 26 -19.86 -11.94 -14.70
CA ASP A 26 -18.49 -12.11 -15.20
C ASP A 26 -17.63 -10.85 -15.09
N GLU A 27 -18.18 -9.78 -14.53
CA GLU A 27 -17.54 -8.48 -14.42
C GLU A 27 -16.88 -8.27 -13.05
N SER A 28 -15.67 -7.68 -13.06
CA SER A 28 -14.99 -7.26 -11.84
C SER A 28 -15.64 -5.99 -11.26
N ALA A 29 -15.58 -5.79 -9.95
CA ALA A 29 -16.08 -4.55 -9.34
C ALA A 29 -15.40 -3.31 -9.91
N LEU A 30 -14.11 -3.40 -10.24
CA LEU A 30 -13.38 -2.30 -10.86
C LEU A 30 -13.91 -1.97 -12.26
N GLN A 31 -14.28 -2.99 -13.04
CA GLN A 31 -14.88 -2.80 -14.36
C GLN A 31 -16.28 -2.18 -14.24
N ALA A 32 -17.12 -2.68 -13.34
CA ALA A 32 -18.47 -2.14 -13.11
C ALA A 32 -18.42 -0.68 -12.68
N PHE A 33 -17.52 -0.34 -11.74
CA PHE A 33 -17.26 1.04 -11.35
C PHE A 33 -16.80 1.90 -12.54
N ALA A 34 -15.86 1.40 -13.35
CA ALA A 34 -15.34 2.15 -14.49
C ALA A 34 -16.43 2.45 -15.55
N TRP A 35 -17.40 1.56 -15.75
CA TRP A 35 -18.52 1.81 -16.65
C TRP A 35 -19.56 2.77 -16.07
N ALA A 36 -19.78 2.74 -14.76
CA ALA A 36 -20.70 3.65 -14.08
C ALA A 36 -20.18 5.10 -13.99
N LEU A 37 -18.86 5.32 -14.10
CA LEU A 37 -18.24 6.65 -14.07
C LEU A 37 -18.65 7.50 -15.28
N GLY A 38 -19.43 8.55 -15.00
CA GLY A 38 -20.01 9.46 -15.97
C GLY A 38 -21.51 9.19 -16.20
N PRO A 39 -21.90 7.98 -16.65
CA PRO A 39 -23.30 7.64 -16.88
C PRO A 39 -24.16 7.64 -15.61
N ASP A 40 -23.67 7.03 -14.53
CA ASP A 40 -24.45 6.76 -13.32
C ASP A 40 -23.87 7.46 -12.08
N ILE A 41 -22.57 7.73 -12.09
CA ILE A 41 -21.84 8.44 -11.04
C ILE A 41 -21.13 9.63 -11.66
N ASP A 42 -21.21 10.82 -11.05
CA ASP A 42 -20.41 11.95 -11.52
C ASP A 42 -18.91 11.60 -11.55
N TYR A 43 -18.23 11.96 -12.63
CA TYR A 43 -16.87 11.49 -12.88
C TYR A 43 -15.87 11.98 -11.82
N GLU A 44 -15.92 13.26 -11.45
CA GLU A 44 -14.99 13.82 -10.47
C GLU A 44 -15.30 13.32 -9.05
N GLN A 45 -16.59 13.21 -8.72
CA GLN A 45 -17.03 12.65 -7.45
C GLN A 45 -16.62 11.18 -7.32
N GLY A 46 -16.92 10.35 -8.32
CA GLY A 46 -16.62 8.92 -8.31
C GLY A 46 -15.12 8.65 -8.20
N LEU A 47 -14.27 9.42 -8.89
CA LEU A 47 -12.81 9.31 -8.72
C LEU A 47 -12.34 9.70 -7.32
N ARG A 48 -12.94 10.71 -6.70
CA ARG A 48 -12.59 11.11 -5.33
C ARG A 48 -12.98 10.03 -4.33
N GLU A 49 -14.21 9.53 -4.42
CA GLU A 49 -14.70 8.47 -3.53
C GLU A 49 -13.89 7.18 -3.69
N PHE A 50 -13.50 6.84 -4.92
CA PHE A 50 -12.60 5.71 -5.17
C PHE A 50 -11.21 5.91 -4.55
N ALA A 51 -10.64 7.12 -4.65
CA ALA A 51 -9.36 7.42 -4.00
C ALA A 51 -9.44 7.32 -2.46
N ASP A 52 -10.55 7.77 -1.86
CA ASP A 52 -10.80 7.63 -0.43
C ASP A 52 -10.97 6.16 -0.03
N ALA A 53 -11.65 5.36 -0.85
CA ALA A 53 -11.81 3.91 -0.65
C ALA A 53 -10.44 3.18 -0.72
N ILE A 54 -9.61 3.50 -1.72
CA ILE A 54 -8.23 2.98 -1.83
C ILE A 54 -7.43 3.29 -0.55
N HIS A 55 -7.51 4.53 -0.07
CA HIS A 55 -6.82 4.94 1.15
C HIS A 55 -7.32 4.17 2.38
N GLY A 56 -8.63 3.94 2.48
CA GLY A 56 -9.23 3.11 3.51
C GLY A 56 -8.71 1.67 3.48
N GLN A 57 -8.64 1.05 2.31
CA GLN A 57 -8.14 -0.32 2.15
C GLN A 57 -6.64 -0.42 2.48
N LEU A 58 -5.82 0.53 2.02
CA LEU A 58 -4.40 0.60 2.40
C LEU A 58 -4.21 0.75 3.91
N THR A 59 -5.04 1.57 4.56
CA THR A 59 -5.01 1.74 6.01
C THR A 59 -5.44 0.46 6.74
N ALA A 60 -6.43 -0.27 6.22
CA ALA A 60 -6.84 -1.54 6.77
C ALA A 60 -5.73 -2.60 6.66
N VAL A 61 -5.09 -2.71 5.50
CA VAL A 61 -3.91 -3.58 5.31
C VAL A 61 -2.77 -3.17 6.24
N ALA A 62 -2.50 -1.87 6.38
CA ALA A 62 -1.49 -1.37 7.31
C ALA A 62 -1.82 -1.65 8.79
N ARG A 63 -3.11 -1.79 9.14
CA ARG A 63 -3.56 -2.23 10.48
C ARG A 63 -3.47 -3.74 10.67
N LEU A 64 -3.55 -4.51 9.60
CA LEU A 64 -3.39 -5.96 9.60
C LEU A 64 -1.92 -6.38 9.61
N LEU A 65 -1.00 -5.51 9.18
CA LEU A 65 0.40 -5.64 9.55
C LEU A 65 0.48 -5.45 11.06
N ASP A 66 0.59 -6.56 11.79
CA ASP A 66 0.98 -6.46 13.17
C ASP A 66 2.36 -5.79 13.25
N ARG A 67 2.61 -5.20 14.41
CA ARG A 67 3.84 -4.45 14.67
C ARG A 67 5.10 -5.30 14.38
N GLU A 68 5.03 -6.60 14.61
CA GLU A 68 6.11 -7.54 14.37
C GLU A 68 6.38 -7.68 12.87
N SER A 69 5.34 -7.89 12.06
CA SER A 69 5.38 -7.94 10.60
C SER A 69 5.87 -6.63 9.97
N ALA A 70 5.50 -5.48 10.56
CA ALA A 70 6.00 -4.18 10.11
C ALA A 70 7.49 -3.99 10.43
N ILE A 71 7.96 -4.49 11.57
CA ILE A 71 9.38 -4.50 11.94
C ILE A 71 10.15 -5.45 11.01
N ASP A 72 9.65 -6.65 10.77
CA ASP A 72 10.26 -7.65 9.88
C ASP A 72 10.42 -7.11 8.45
N LEU A 73 9.41 -6.38 7.94
CA LEU A 73 9.49 -5.76 6.62
C LEU A 73 10.55 -4.65 6.56
N ILE A 74 10.69 -3.87 7.65
CA ILE A 74 11.73 -2.85 7.75
C ILE A 74 13.12 -3.50 7.79
N ASP A 75 13.29 -4.56 8.59
CA ASP A 75 14.56 -5.28 8.68
C ASP A 75 14.94 -5.91 7.33
N ALA A 76 13.99 -6.56 6.63
CA ALA A 76 14.21 -7.11 5.29
C ALA A 76 14.61 -6.04 4.27
N LYS A 77 14.04 -4.83 4.34
CA LYS A 77 14.42 -3.73 3.46
C LYS A 77 15.82 -3.20 3.80
N ILE A 78 16.17 -3.08 5.08
CA ILE A 78 17.53 -2.67 5.50
C ILE A 78 18.57 -3.67 4.98
N GLU A 79 18.30 -4.97 5.14
CA GLU A 79 19.16 -6.05 4.64
C GLU A 79 19.35 -5.92 3.11
N LEU A 80 18.25 -5.83 2.36
CA LEU A 80 18.31 -5.68 0.90
C LEU A 80 19.12 -4.46 0.44
N LEU A 81 18.94 -3.29 1.07
CA LEU A 81 19.66 -2.08 0.69
C LEU A 81 21.15 -2.16 1.06
N SER A 82 21.47 -2.86 2.16
CA SER A 82 22.85 -3.09 2.61
C SER A 82 23.57 -4.07 1.69
N GLU A 83 22.93 -5.16 1.30
CA GLU A 83 23.51 -6.15 0.39
C GLU A 83 23.62 -5.60 -1.03
N TYR A 84 22.55 -5.06 -1.60
CA TYR A 84 22.52 -4.75 -3.03
C TYR A 84 23.42 -3.58 -3.45
N LYS A 85 23.56 -2.56 -2.59
CA LYS A 85 24.34 -1.35 -2.92
C LYS A 85 25.56 -1.11 -2.06
N LEU A 86 25.59 -1.58 -0.82
CA LEU A 86 26.73 -1.33 0.08
C LEU A 86 27.74 -2.49 0.10
N GLU A 87 27.41 -3.65 -0.47
CA GLU A 87 28.40 -4.73 -0.70
C GLU A 87 29.37 -4.36 -1.84
N TYR A 88 28.89 -3.67 -2.87
CA TYR A 88 29.68 -3.20 -4.01
C TYR A 88 29.48 -1.69 -4.27
N PRO A 89 29.86 -0.81 -3.32
CA PRO A 89 29.57 0.62 -3.41
C PRO A 89 30.31 1.31 -4.57
N GLN A 90 31.39 0.70 -5.08
CA GLN A 90 32.12 1.18 -6.26
C GLN A 90 31.31 1.13 -7.56
N ASP A 91 30.24 0.34 -7.61
CA ASP A 91 29.40 0.17 -8.81
C ASP A 91 28.31 1.24 -8.92
N TYR A 92 28.23 2.15 -7.94
CA TYR A 92 27.18 3.17 -7.84
C TYR A 92 27.75 4.59 -7.72
N ALA A 93 26.93 5.59 -8.06
CA ALA A 93 27.34 6.98 -7.86
C ALA A 93 27.46 7.29 -6.35
N PRO A 94 28.44 8.12 -5.93
CA PRO A 94 28.59 8.49 -4.53
C PRO A 94 27.32 9.09 -3.90
N ASP A 95 26.55 9.85 -4.67
CA ASP A 95 25.29 10.45 -4.23
C ASP A 95 24.23 9.37 -3.97
N ASP A 96 24.13 8.34 -4.81
CA ASP A 96 23.20 7.21 -4.61
C ASP A 96 23.55 6.43 -3.32
N ILE A 97 24.84 6.28 -3.01
CA ILE A 97 25.30 5.64 -1.78
C ILE A 97 24.99 6.51 -0.56
N ALA A 98 25.12 7.84 -0.67
CA ALA A 98 24.76 8.77 0.39
C ALA A 98 23.25 8.74 0.68
N GLU A 99 22.42 8.77 -0.35
CA GLU A 99 20.96 8.63 -0.23
C GLU A 99 20.58 7.30 0.42
N MET A 100 21.28 6.21 0.07
CA MET A 100 21.04 4.90 0.66
C MET A 100 21.29 4.87 2.17
N HIS A 101 22.40 5.46 2.63
CA HIS A 101 22.69 5.56 4.05
C HIS A 101 21.65 6.40 4.81
N VAL A 102 21.14 7.47 4.18
CA VAL A 102 20.06 8.28 4.75
C VAL A 102 18.78 7.44 4.88
N GLU A 103 18.44 6.65 3.87
CA GLU A 103 17.26 5.78 3.90
C GLU A 103 17.40 4.68 4.97
N ILE A 104 18.56 4.02 5.06
CA ILE A 104 18.82 3.01 6.11
C ILE A 104 18.70 3.64 7.51
N ALA A 105 19.24 4.84 7.72
CA ALA A 105 19.11 5.53 9.00
C ALA A 105 17.63 5.84 9.35
N ARG A 106 16.85 6.33 8.38
CA ARG A 106 15.41 6.58 8.55
C ARG A 106 14.63 5.31 8.87
N LEU A 107 14.96 4.21 8.20
CA LEU A 107 14.34 2.91 8.44
C LEU A 107 14.68 2.39 9.84
N GLY A 108 15.93 2.55 10.28
CA GLY A 108 16.35 2.21 11.65
C GLY A 108 15.60 3.02 12.71
N GLU A 109 15.46 4.34 12.53
CA GLU A 109 14.67 5.20 13.42
C GLU A 109 13.19 4.78 13.46
N LEU A 110 12.62 4.39 12.32
CA LEU A 110 11.25 3.90 12.24
C LEU A 110 11.09 2.56 12.97
N ARG A 111 12.01 1.62 12.78
CA ARG A 111 12.05 0.34 13.49
C ARG A 111 12.12 0.55 15.00
N ASP A 112 13.02 1.41 15.46
CA ASP A 112 13.21 1.67 16.89
C ASP A 112 11.98 2.34 17.51
N ARG A 113 11.35 3.28 16.80
CA ARG A 113 10.06 3.87 17.23
C ARG A 113 8.96 2.82 17.30
N LEU A 114 8.86 1.97 16.28
CA LEU A 114 7.90 0.89 16.26
C LEU A 114 8.18 -0.06 17.41
N ALA A 115 9.43 -0.43 17.72
CA ALA A 115 9.84 -1.30 18.83
C ALA A 115 9.74 -0.64 20.23
N ALA A 116 9.72 0.69 20.32
CA ALA A 116 9.58 1.42 21.57
C ALA A 116 8.13 1.74 21.98
N SER A 117 7.18 1.75 21.04
CA SER A 117 5.78 2.11 21.33
C SER A 117 5.10 1.06 22.24
N PRO A 118 4.68 1.36 23.47
CA PRO A 118 4.08 0.36 24.34
C PRO A 118 2.76 -0.16 23.74
N VAL A 119 2.54 -1.48 23.80
CA VAL A 119 1.23 -2.09 23.57
C VAL A 119 0.31 -1.51 24.64
N THR A 120 -0.56 -0.57 24.25
CA THR A 120 -1.65 -0.14 25.11
C THR A 120 -2.72 -1.21 24.96
N ALA A 121 -2.71 -2.16 25.92
CA ALA A 121 -3.75 -3.16 26.10
C ALA A 121 -5.05 -2.54 26.59
#